data_AF-A0A6G7X4X7-F1
#
_entry.id   AF-A0A6G7X4X7-F1
#
_cell.length_a   1.000
_cell.length_b   1.000
_cell.length_c   1.000
_cell.angle_alpha   90.00
_cell.angle_beta   90.00
_cell.angle_gamma   90.00
#
_symmetry.space_group_name_H-M   'P 1'
#
loop_
_entity.id
_entity.type
_entity.pdbx_description
1 polymer ?
#
loop_
_entity_poly.entity_id
_entity_poly.type
_entity_poly.pdbx_seq_one_letter_code
_entity_poly.pdbx_strand_id
1 'polypeptide(L)'
;MDLDNIKKTWNDNLFTPSLTDDNIRHIIYKKGKTALGRLLWFEVIGLIVVLPFIAAPYIHALYLPRVPYPAFTKYFFIVCCIISFCWQIYKVQLLNKIDLKQMDILSGLKIISRYKLFIKRELFVGVAFACIILGSFCYEYIDIISDQGKVLFYLFNMAVLIIVCLIMLVFYKFFYKKNIESIESSLKEVKEMETDS
;
A
#
# COMPACT_ATOMS: atom_id res chain seq x y z
N MET A 1 8.73 -19.22 -59.58
CA MET A 1 9.92 -18.57 -58.98
C MET A 1 9.55 -17.46 -57.97
N ASP A 2 8.29 -17.35 -57.54
CA ASP A 2 7.88 -16.42 -56.48
C ASP A 2 7.81 -17.05 -55.09
N LEU A 3 7.62 -18.37 -55.00
CA LEU A 3 7.50 -19.05 -53.72
C LEU A 3 8.80 -19.02 -52.91
N ASP A 4 9.94 -19.19 -53.58
CA ASP A 4 11.25 -19.17 -52.90
C ASP A 4 11.64 -17.76 -52.45
N ASN A 5 11.23 -16.72 -53.20
CA ASN A 5 11.43 -15.34 -52.78
C ASN A 5 10.49 -14.96 -51.62
N ILE A 6 9.25 -15.43 -51.62
CA ILE A 6 8.33 -15.24 -50.49
C ILE A 6 8.83 -16.01 -49.27
N LYS A 7 9.31 -17.25 -49.43
CA LYS A 7 9.86 -18.06 -48.33
C LYS A 7 11.14 -17.46 -47.77
N LYS A 8 12.01 -16.92 -48.61
CA LYS A 8 13.22 -16.20 -48.21
C LYS A 8 12.90 -14.88 -47.50
N THR A 9 11.94 -14.12 -48.01
CA THR A 9 11.47 -12.89 -47.35
C THR A 9 10.75 -13.19 -46.03
N TRP A 10 10.03 -14.32 -45.94
CA TRP A 10 9.38 -14.76 -44.71
C TRP A 10 10.40 -15.25 -43.68
N ASN A 11 11.48 -15.92 -44.11
CA ASN A 11 12.58 -16.37 -43.25
C ASN A 11 13.50 -15.22 -42.80
N ASP A 12 13.74 -14.25 -43.68
CA ASP A 12 14.51 -13.03 -43.39
C ASP A 12 13.72 -12.04 -42.51
N ASN A 13 12.37 -12.05 -42.58
CA ASN A 13 11.49 -11.34 -41.64
C ASN A 13 11.07 -12.21 -40.44
N LEU A 14 11.47 -13.49 -40.39
CA LEU A 14 11.44 -14.33 -39.20
C LEU A 14 12.63 -14.04 -38.29
N PHE A 15 13.17 -12.83 -38.33
CA PHE A 15 13.63 -12.20 -37.11
C PHE A 15 12.40 -11.99 -36.21
N THR A 16 11.92 -13.07 -35.59
CA THR A 16 11.52 -12.94 -34.20
C THR A 16 12.73 -12.27 -33.55
N PRO A 17 12.65 -11.00 -33.12
CA PRO A 17 13.79 -10.41 -32.42
C PRO A 17 14.04 -11.40 -31.29
N SER A 18 15.21 -12.07 -31.31
CA SER A 18 15.55 -13.00 -30.24
C SER A 18 15.26 -12.22 -28.97
N LEU A 19 14.29 -12.71 -28.21
CA LEU A 19 13.80 -12.09 -26.98
C LEU A 19 14.97 -12.19 -26.01
N THR A 20 15.93 -11.31 -26.24
CA THR A 20 17.22 -11.33 -25.57
C THR A 20 16.88 -10.85 -24.17
N ASP A 21 17.41 -11.54 -23.17
CA ASP A 21 17.19 -11.25 -21.76
C ASP A 21 17.23 -9.74 -21.45
N ASP A 22 18.09 -9.00 -22.17
CA ASP A 22 18.21 -7.54 -22.11
C ASP A 22 16.98 -6.76 -22.61
N ASN A 23 16.34 -7.18 -23.70
CA ASN A 23 15.12 -6.55 -24.23
C ASN A 23 13.94 -6.77 -23.27
N ILE A 24 13.83 -7.98 -22.70
CA ILE A 24 12.84 -8.33 -21.69
C ILE A 24 13.05 -7.49 -20.42
N ARG A 25 14.27 -7.44 -19.90
CA ARG A 25 14.65 -6.59 -18.76
C ARG A 25 14.41 -5.11 -19.03
N HIS A 26 14.65 -4.64 -20.26
CA HIS A 26 14.40 -3.25 -20.63
C HIS A 26 12.90 -2.90 -20.60
N ILE A 27 12.02 -3.81 -21.03
CA ILE A 27 10.55 -3.63 -20.95
C ILE A 27 10.08 -3.63 -19.49
N ILE A 28 10.56 -4.58 -18.67
CA ILE A 28 10.28 -4.61 -17.22
C ILE A 28 10.73 -3.31 -16.56
N TYR A 29 11.97 -2.88 -16.84
CA TYR A 29 12.53 -1.69 -16.26
C TYR A 29 11.71 -0.45 -16.65
N LYS A 30 11.30 -0.31 -17.92
CA LYS A 30 10.55 0.86 -18.38
C LYS A 30 9.13 0.93 -17.80
N LYS A 31 8.40 -0.19 -17.74
CA LYS A 31 7.03 -0.25 -17.17
C LYS A 31 7.03 -0.29 -15.64
N GLY A 32 7.87 -1.14 -15.06
CA GLY A 32 7.94 -1.42 -13.62
C GLY A 32 8.59 -0.31 -12.79
N LYS A 33 9.61 0.39 -13.30
CA LYS A 33 10.31 1.45 -12.55
C LYS A 33 9.38 2.58 -12.12
N THR A 34 8.44 2.96 -12.97
CA THR A 34 7.51 4.06 -12.65
C THR A 34 6.51 3.64 -11.57
N ALA A 35 5.95 2.43 -11.67
CA ALA A 35 5.00 1.93 -10.68
C ALA A 35 5.67 1.61 -9.33
N LEU A 36 6.85 1.01 -9.36
CA LEU A 36 7.68 0.76 -8.16
C LEU A 36 8.13 2.07 -7.53
N GLY A 37 8.55 3.05 -8.34
CA GLY A 37 8.90 4.39 -7.88
C GLY A 37 7.71 5.09 -7.20
N ARG A 38 6.50 4.97 -7.74
CA ARG A 38 5.28 5.50 -7.10
C ARG A 38 5.01 4.81 -5.75
N LEU A 39 5.10 3.48 -5.69
CA LEU A 39 4.93 2.73 -4.44
C LEU A 39 5.94 3.17 -3.37
N LEU A 40 7.23 3.27 -3.74
CA LEU A 40 8.27 3.80 -2.84
C LEU A 40 7.96 5.22 -2.39
N TRP A 41 7.55 6.09 -3.29
CA TRP A 41 7.22 7.48 -2.96
C TRP A 41 6.06 7.54 -1.96
N PHE A 42 5.02 6.70 -2.12
CA PHE A 42 3.93 6.60 -1.14
C PHE A 42 4.41 6.09 0.23
N GLU A 43 5.29 5.10 0.25
CA GLU A 43 5.83 4.59 1.51
C GLU A 43 6.67 5.65 2.23
N VAL A 44 7.44 6.46 1.49
CA VAL A 44 8.23 7.58 2.01
C VAL A 44 7.33 8.73 2.50
N ILE A 45 6.28 9.10 1.76
CA ILE A 45 5.28 10.05 2.27
C ILE A 45 4.71 9.53 3.59
N GLY A 46 4.33 8.25 3.65
CA GLY A 46 3.81 7.64 4.86
C GLY A 46 4.76 7.76 6.05
N LEU A 47 6.07 7.58 5.85
CA LEU A 47 7.08 7.82 6.89
C LEU A 47 7.07 9.27 7.40
N ILE A 48 7.01 10.23 6.47
CA ILE A 48 7.02 11.66 6.80
C ILE A 48 5.74 12.05 7.54
N VAL A 49 4.60 11.46 7.19
CA VAL A 49 3.28 11.78 7.78
C VAL A 49 3.08 11.14 9.15
N VAL A 50 3.62 9.94 9.41
CA VAL A 50 3.44 9.23 10.69
C VAL A 50 4.09 9.99 11.87
N LEU A 51 5.25 10.62 11.65
CA LEU A 51 5.99 11.33 12.70
C LEU A 51 5.22 12.52 13.30
N PRO A 52 4.71 13.49 12.50
CA PRO A 52 3.85 14.56 12.99
C PRO A 52 2.56 14.04 13.65
N PHE A 53 2.08 12.87 13.22
CA PHE A 53 0.85 12.30 13.75
C PHE A 53 0.95 11.95 15.24
N ILE A 54 2.16 11.70 15.77
CA ILE A 54 2.40 11.50 17.21
C ILE A 54 1.95 12.72 18.03
N ALA A 55 1.98 13.93 17.46
CA ALA A 55 1.52 15.14 18.13
C ALA A 55 -0.01 15.26 18.21
N ALA A 56 -0.77 14.45 17.46
CA ALA A 56 -2.23 14.57 17.36
C ALA A 56 -2.97 14.55 18.71
N PRO A 57 -2.64 13.68 19.69
CA PRO A 57 -3.28 13.71 21.01
C PRO A 57 -3.02 15.01 21.79
N TYR A 58 -1.82 15.61 21.63
CA TYR A 58 -1.45 16.86 22.28
C TYR A 58 -2.14 18.06 21.62
N ILE A 59 -2.20 18.07 20.30
CA ILE A 59 -2.95 19.06 19.52
C ILE A 59 -4.43 19.01 19.91
N HIS A 60 -5.02 17.82 20.00
CA HIS A 60 -6.40 17.67 20.43
C HIS A 60 -6.63 18.21 21.84
N ALA A 61 -5.73 17.94 22.78
CA ALA A 61 -5.83 18.48 24.14
C ALA A 61 -5.78 20.02 24.17
N LEU A 62 -5.06 20.65 23.24
CA LEU A 62 -4.97 22.11 23.12
C LEU A 62 -6.26 22.73 22.58
N TYR A 63 -6.85 22.16 21.52
CA TYR A 63 -8.05 22.70 20.86
C TYR A 63 -9.36 22.26 21.51
N LEU A 64 -9.39 21.09 22.15
CA LEU A 64 -10.57 20.50 22.78
C LEU A 64 -10.29 20.15 24.26
N PRO A 65 -10.00 21.14 25.12
CA PRO A 65 -9.61 20.90 26.51
C PRO A 65 -10.74 20.28 27.35
N ARG A 66 -12.00 20.41 26.90
CA ARG A 66 -13.19 19.84 27.57
C ARG A 66 -13.39 18.35 27.29
N VAL A 67 -12.69 17.80 26.29
CA VAL A 67 -12.74 16.40 25.90
C VAL A 67 -11.30 15.91 25.76
N PRO A 68 -10.54 15.78 26.87
CA PRO A 68 -9.16 15.32 26.80
C PRO A 68 -9.05 13.92 26.17
N TYR A 69 -7.93 13.63 25.50
CA TYR A 69 -7.65 12.26 25.09
C TYR A 69 -7.62 11.34 26.32
N PRO A 70 -8.38 10.23 26.35
CA PRO A 70 -8.25 9.26 27.43
C PRO A 70 -6.79 8.83 27.58
N ALA A 71 -6.31 8.69 28.82
CA ALA A 71 -4.90 8.42 29.07
C ALA A 71 -4.42 7.14 28.38
N PHE A 72 -5.25 6.09 28.42
CA PHE A 72 -5.03 4.85 27.67
C PHE A 72 -4.89 5.10 26.17
N THR A 73 -5.87 5.76 25.55
CA THR A 73 -5.87 6.09 24.11
C THR A 73 -4.62 6.86 23.71
N LYS A 74 -4.20 7.83 24.53
CA LYS A 74 -3.00 8.64 24.26
C LYS A 74 -1.75 7.76 24.16
N TYR A 75 -1.46 6.96 25.19
CA TYR A 75 -0.26 6.13 25.21
C TYR A 75 -0.33 5.00 24.17
N PHE A 76 -1.48 4.36 24.03
CA PHE A 76 -1.72 3.34 23.01
C PHE A 76 -1.45 3.89 21.61
N PHE A 77 -2.00 5.07 21.29
CA PHE A 77 -1.80 5.73 20.00
C PHE A 77 -0.31 6.02 19.73
N ILE A 78 0.41 6.58 20.71
CA ILE A 78 1.85 6.88 20.57
C ILE A 78 2.65 5.61 20.30
N VAL A 79 2.41 4.53 21.05
CA VAL A 79 3.09 3.25 20.85
C VAL A 79 2.78 2.68 19.46
N CYS A 80 1.52 2.73 19.03
CA CYS A 80 1.13 2.31 17.69
C CYS A 80 1.82 3.14 16.60
N CYS A 81 1.94 4.45 16.75
CA CYS A 81 2.67 5.30 15.80
C CYS A 81 4.16 4.89 15.68
N ILE A 82 4.82 4.57 16.79
CA ILE A 82 6.22 4.10 16.79
C ILE A 82 6.34 2.76 16.05
N ILE A 83 5.44 1.80 16.34
CA ILE A 83 5.41 0.51 15.67
C ILE A 83 5.15 0.69 14.17
N SER A 84 4.17 1.52 13.80
CA SER A 84 3.86 1.85 12.41
C SER A 84 5.03 2.51 11.70
N PHE A 85 5.78 3.39 12.37
CA PHE A 85 6.98 4.00 11.80
C PHE A 85 8.07 2.95 11.48
N CYS A 86 8.38 2.06 12.43
CA CYS A 86 9.33 0.98 12.22
C CYS A 86 8.87 0.03 11.09
N TRP A 87 7.58 -0.28 11.05
CA TRP A 87 6.98 -1.11 10.00
C TRP A 87 7.06 -0.46 8.62
N GLN A 88 6.83 0.84 8.55
CA GLN A 88 6.93 1.62 7.32
C GLN A 88 8.37 1.64 6.79
N ILE A 89 9.38 1.77 7.67
CA ILE A 89 10.80 1.64 7.30
C ILE A 89 11.07 0.27 6.69
N TYR A 90 10.58 -0.79 7.32
CA TYR A 90 10.76 -2.16 6.82
C TYR A 90 10.18 -2.34 5.41
N LYS A 91 8.99 -1.77 5.12
CA LYS A 91 8.40 -1.81 3.77
C LYS A 91 9.22 -1.05 2.75
N VAL A 92 9.71 0.15 3.08
CA VAL A 92 10.60 0.92 2.20
C VAL A 92 11.87 0.11 1.89
N GLN A 93 12.50 -0.48 2.91
CA GLN A 93 13.67 -1.34 2.73
C GLN A 93 13.37 -2.55 1.86
N LEU A 94 12.21 -3.18 2.02
CA LEU A 94 11.78 -4.32 1.22
C LEU A 94 11.63 -3.94 -0.26
N LEU A 95 11.00 -2.79 -0.55
CA LEU A 95 10.81 -2.30 -1.92
C LEU A 95 12.12 -1.83 -2.55
N ASN A 96 13.03 -1.22 -1.78
CA ASN A 96 14.35 -0.81 -2.26
C ASN A 96 15.27 -1.98 -2.63
N LYS A 97 15.00 -3.19 -2.12
CA LYS A 97 15.74 -4.40 -2.51
C LYS A 97 15.41 -4.89 -3.92
N ILE A 98 14.36 -4.38 -4.56
CA ILE A 98 13.98 -4.78 -5.90
C ILE A 98 14.86 -4.03 -6.90
N ASP A 99 15.86 -4.73 -7.44
CA ASP A 99 16.63 -4.25 -8.59
C ASP A 99 16.05 -4.81 -9.89
N LEU A 100 15.23 -4.02 -10.58
CA LEU A 100 14.61 -4.43 -11.85
C LEU A 100 15.62 -4.68 -12.99
N LYS A 101 16.91 -4.33 -12.85
CA LYS A 101 17.94 -4.60 -13.86
C LYS A 101 18.71 -5.90 -13.63
N GLN A 102 19.01 -6.21 -12.36
CA GLN A 102 19.89 -7.32 -12.01
C GLN A 102 19.18 -8.49 -11.34
N MET A 103 17.96 -8.29 -10.84
CA MET A 103 17.23 -9.31 -10.10
C MET A 103 16.49 -10.27 -11.04
N ASP A 104 16.52 -11.55 -10.66
CA ASP A 104 15.67 -12.58 -11.24
C ASP A 104 14.17 -12.21 -11.12
N ILE A 105 13.42 -12.39 -12.22
CA ILE A 105 12.02 -11.97 -12.36
C ILE A 105 11.14 -12.68 -11.31
N LEU A 106 11.41 -13.96 -11.04
CA LEU A 106 10.68 -14.76 -10.06
C LEU A 106 10.86 -14.21 -8.64
N SER A 107 12.07 -13.76 -8.34
CA SER A 107 12.42 -13.15 -7.05
C SER A 107 11.73 -11.80 -6.86
N GLY A 108 11.66 -10.97 -7.92
CA GLY A 108 10.88 -9.71 -7.91
C GLY A 108 9.39 -9.94 -7.67
N LEU A 109 8.78 -10.90 -8.38
CA LEU A 109 7.38 -11.31 -8.17
C LEU A 109 7.10 -11.75 -6.73
N LYS A 110 8.02 -12.48 -6.12
CA LYS A 110 7.90 -12.95 -4.73
C LYS A 110 7.89 -11.79 -3.73
N ILE A 111 8.74 -10.79 -3.92
CA ILE A 111 8.76 -9.59 -3.05
C ILE A 111 7.45 -8.81 -3.18
N ILE A 112 6.96 -8.59 -4.40
CA ILE A 112 5.72 -7.84 -4.65
C ILE A 112 4.51 -8.58 -4.10
N SER A 113 4.46 -9.90 -4.26
CA SER A 113 3.41 -10.74 -3.69
C SER A 113 3.40 -10.69 -2.15
N ARG A 114 4.58 -10.69 -1.51
CA ARG A 114 4.69 -10.50 -0.06
C ARG A 114 4.22 -9.11 0.36
N TYR A 115 4.62 -8.07 -0.37
CA TYR A 115 4.19 -6.70 -0.10
C TYR A 115 2.65 -6.55 -0.23
N LYS A 116 2.04 -7.16 -1.24
CA LYS A 116 0.57 -7.23 -1.40
C LYS A 116 -0.12 -7.86 -0.18
N LEU A 117 0.46 -8.91 0.38
CA LEU A 117 -0.06 -9.53 1.61
C LEU A 117 0.06 -8.58 2.81
N PHE A 118 1.16 -7.84 2.93
CA PHE A 118 1.33 -6.84 3.98
C PHE A 118 0.28 -5.74 3.90
N ILE A 119 0.03 -5.18 2.72
CA ILE A 119 -1.01 -4.15 2.54
C ILE A 119 -2.41 -4.67 2.90
N LYS A 120 -2.74 -5.92 2.55
CA LYS A 120 -4.03 -6.52 2.95
C LYS A 120 -4.14 -6.67 4.47
N ARG A 121 -3.05 -7.06 5.15
CA ARG A 121 -3.03 -7.19 6.61
C ARG A 121 -3.13 -5.83 7.28
N GLU A 122 -2.47 -4.80 6.74
CA GLU A 122 -2.55 -3.42 7.24
C GLU A 122 -3.97 -2.89 7.21
N LEU A 123 -4.77 -3.22 6.19
CA LEU A 123 -6.18 -2.82 6.16
C LEU A 123 -6.94 -3.38 7.37
N PHE A 124 -6.74 -4.67 7.68
CA PHE A 124 -7.41 -5.30 8.83
C PHE A 124 -6.93 -4.74 10.16
N VAL A 125 -5.61 -4.56 10.31
CA VAL A 125 -5.00 -3.96 11.51
C VAL A 125 -5.46 -2.51 11.69
N GLY A 126 -5.59 -1.75 10.61
CA GLY A 126 -6.08 -0.37 10.63
C GLY A 126 -7.53 -0.25 11.09
N VAL A 127 -8.40 -1.16 10.65
CA VAL A 127 -9.79 -1.22 11.13
C VAL A 127 -9.84 -1.59 12.61
N ALA A 128 -9.07 -2.60 13.04
CA ALA A 128 -9.00 -2.98 14.45
C ALA A 128 -8.50 -1.82 15.33
N PHE A 129 -7.48 -1.09 14.86
CA PHE A 129 -6.96 0.09 15.53
C PHE A 129 -8.02 1.19 15.67
N ALA A 130 -8.76 1.50 14.59
CA ALA A 130 -9.83 2.49 14.64
C ALA A 130 -10.93 2.11 15.65
N CYS A 131 -11.32 0.83 15.70
CA CYS A 131 -12.29 0.32 16.66
C CYS A 131 -11.80 0.47 18.12
N ILE A 132 -10.52 0.20 18.40
CA ILE A 132 -9.95 0.34 19.75
C ILE A 132 -9.93 1.81 20.18
N ILE A 133 -9.51 2.72 19.30
CA ILE A 133 -9.47 4.15 19.59
C ILE A 133 -10.89 4.66 19.91
N LEU A 134 -11.85 4.43 19.01
CA LEU A 134 -13.23 4.88 19.20
C LEU A 134 -13.89 4.20 20.41
N GLY A 135 -13.65 2.91 20.61
CA GLY A 135 -14.14 2.17 21.77
C GLY A 135 -13.63 2.74 23.09
N SER A 136 -12.36 3.15 23.15
CA SER A 136 -11.81 3.79 24.35
C SER A 136 -12.40 5.18 24.60
N PHE A 137 -12.73 5.94 23.55
CA PHE A 137 -13.47 7.19 23.72
C PHE A 137 -14.89 6.93 24.23
N CYS A 138 -15.58 5.89 23.72
CA CYS A 138 -16.89 5.52 24.24
C CYS A 138 -16.85 5.15 25.71
N TYR A 139 -15.86 4.34 26.12
CA TYR A 139 -15.75 3.89 27.51
C TYR A 139 -15.53 5.05 28.50
N GLU A 140 -14.65 6.00 28.18
CA GLU A 140 -14.31 7.11 29.09
C GLU A 140 -15.47 8.12 29.24
N TYR A 141 -16.22 8.36 28.16
CA TYR A 141 -17.21 9.45 28.11
C TYR A 141 -18.65 9.02 28.35
N ILE A 142 -18.94 7.72 28.39
CA ILE A 142 -20.32 7.22 28.57
C ILE A 142 -20.95 7.69 29.88
N ASP A 143 -20.18 7.76 30.97
CA ASP A 143 -20.69 8.11 32.30
C ASP A 143 -20.89 9.62 32.49
N ILE A 144 -20.30 10.43 31.62
CA ILE A 144 -20.33 11.90 31.68
C ILE A 144 -21.51 12.46 30.89
N ILE A 145 -21.97 11.72 29.86
CA ILE A 145 -22.99 12.19 28.92
C ILE A 145 -24.39 11.81 29.41
N SER A 146 -25.35 12.73 29.28
CA SER A 146 -26.76 12.47 29.59
C SER A 146 -27.35 11.37 28.69
N ASP A 147 -28.39 10.66 29.15
CA ASP A 147 -28.94 9.53 28.40
C ASP A 147 -29.43 9.89 26.99
N GLN A 148 -29.96 11.10 26.79
CA GLN A 148 -30.32 11.60 25.46
C GLN A 148 -29.09 11.93 24.60
N GLY A 149 -27.98 12.38 25.21
CA GLY A 149 -26.72 12.66 24.53
C GLY A 149 -25.96 11.39 24.12
N LYS A 150 -26.13 10.27 24.85
CA LYS A 150 -25.44 9.00 24.56
C LYS A 150 -25.78 8.46 23.17
N VAL A 151 -27.05 8.54 22.77
CA VAL A 151 -27.50 8.09 21.45
C VAL A 151 -26.81 8.89 20.34
N LEU A 152 -26.81 10.23 20.47
CA LEU A 152 -26.16 11.10 19.49
C LEU A 152 -24.65 10.87 19.43
N PHE A 153 -24.02 10.64 20.59
CA PHE A 153 -22.59 10.35 20.69
C PHE A 153 -22.23 9.01 20.02
N TYR A 154 -23.02 7.95 20.21
CA TYR A 154 -22.79 6.68 19.51
C TYR A 154 -22.99 6.80 18.00
N LEU A 155 -24.04 7.50 17.57
CA LEU A 155 -24.27 7.76 16.14
C LEU A 155 -23.10 8.52 15.52
N PHE A 156 -22.55 9.52 16.22
CA PHE A 156 -21.38 10.25 15.77
C PHE A 156 -20.15 9.35 15.64
N ASN A 157 -19.82 8.57 16.67
CA ASN A 157 -18.66 7.66 16.63
C ASN A 157 -18.80 6.58 15.53
N MET A 158 -20.02 6.06 15.34
CA MET A 158 -20.31 5.12 14.24
C MET A 158 -20.14 5.76 12.87
N ALA A 159 -20.61 6.99 12.67
CA ALA A 159 -20.41 7.73 11.44
C ALA A 159 -18.91 7.95 11.15
N VAL A 160 -18.13 8.33 12.17
CA VAL A 160 -16.67 8.49 12.06
C VAL A 160 -16.00 7.17 11.66
N LEU A 161 -16.38 6.04 12.27
CA LEU A 161 -15.84 4.72 11.92
C LEU A 161 -16.11 4.36 10.45
N ILE A 162 -17.34 4.59 9.99
CA ILE A 162 -17.73 4.32 8.59
C ILE A 162 -16.91 5.18 7.63
N ILE A 163 -16.73 6.46 7.93
CA ILE A 163 -15.93 7.39 7.11
C ILE A 163 -14.48 6.93 7.04
N VAL A 164 -13.87 6.56 8.18
CA VAL A 164 -12.48 6.06 8.22
C VAL A 164 -12.33 4.78 7.39
N CYS A 165 -13.26 3.83 7.53
CA CYS A 165 -13.26 2.59 6.74
C CYS A 165 -13.39 2.86 5.24
N LEU A 166 -14.27 3.80 4.83
CA LEU A 166 -14.42 4.19 3.43
C LEU A 166 -13.15 4.81 2.87
N ILE A 167 -12.50 5.72 3.62
CA ILE A 167 -11.22 6.33 3.22
C ILE A 167 -10.16 5.25 3.03
N MET A 168 -10.02 4.32 3.98
CA MET A 168 -9.06 3.20 3.87
C MET A 168 -9.33 2.32 2.64
N LEU A 169 -10.59 1.99 2.36
CA LEU A 169 -10.98 1.20 1.18
C LEU A 169 -10.69 1.92 -0.13
N VAL A 170 -10.97 3.23 -0.21
CA VAL A 170 -10.66 4.05 -1.38
C VAL A 170 -9.15 4.09 -1.60
N PHE A 171 -8.36 4.32 -0.55
CA PHE A 171 -6.90 4.31 -0.63
C PHE A 171 -6.36 2.95 -1.11
N TYR A 172 -6.85 1.85 -0.54
CA TYR A 172 -6.49 0.50 -0.95
C TYR A 172 -6.80 0.23 -2.43
N LYS A 173 -8.01 0.56 -2.88
CA LYS A 173 -8.47 0.25 -4.24
C LYS A 173 -7.79 1.11 -5.29
N PHE A 174 -7.68 2.42 -5.08
CA PHE A 174 -7.16 3.34 -6.08
C PHE A 174 -5.63 3.33 -6.17
N PHE A 175 -4.94 3.23 -5.04
CA PHE A 175 -3.49 3.36 -5.03
C PHE A 175 -2.82 1.98 -5.01
N TYR A 176 -3.10 1.15 -4.01
CA TYR A 176 -2.36 -0.10 -3.85
C TYR A 176 -2.76 -1.14 -4.88
N LYS A 177 -4.06 -1.45 -5.01
CA LYS A 177 -4.53 -2.47 -5.95
C LYS A 177 -4.12 -2.15 -7.39
N LYS A 178 -4.37 -0.92 -7.85
CA LYS A 178 -4.04 -0.48 -9.22
C LYS A 178 -2.53 -0.55 -9.52
N ASN A 179 -1.67 -0.07 -8.62
CA ASN A 179 -0.22 -0.09 -8.86
C ASN A 179 0.36 -1.50 -8.73
N ILE A 180 -0.12 -2.32 -7.79
CA ILE A 180 0.30 -3.73 -7.65
C ILE A 180 -0.12 -4.55 -8.87
N GLU A 181 -1.37 -4.42 -9.34
CA GLU A 181 -1.86 -5.13 -10.53
C GLU A 181 -1.09 -4.72 -11.79
N SER A 182 -0.72 -3.44 -11.91
CA SER A 182 0.12 -2.97 -13.03
C SER A 182 1.52 -3.57 -13.03
N ILE A 183 2.10 -3.87 -11.85
CA ILE A 183 3.42 -4.49 -11.77
C ILE A 183 3.31 -6.01 -11.98
N GLU A 184 2.30 -6.65 -11.38
CA GLU A 184 2.01 -8.07 -11.61
C GLU A 184 1.73 -8.37 -13.09
N SER A 185 0.95 -7.54 -13.78
CA SER A 185 0.68 -7.71 -15.21
C SER A 185 1.93 -7.57 -16.05
N SER A 186 2.78 -6.57 -15.76
CA SER A 186 4.04 -6.36 -16.46
C SER A 186 5.03 -7.51 -16.24
N LEU A 187 5.05 -8.10 -15.05
CA LEU A 187 5.90 -9.25 -14.74
C LEU A 187 5.35 -10.56 -15.33
N LYS A 188 4.02 -10.71 -15.46
CA LYS A 188 3.39 -11.87 -16.07
C LYS A 188 3.55 -11.89 -17.59
N GLU A 189 3.34 -10.75 -18.25
CA GLU A 189 3.58 -10.55 -19.69
C GLU A 189 5.01 -10.98 -20.05
N VAL A 190 5.95 -10.69 -19.17
CA VAL A 190 7.37 -11.05 -19.34
C VAL A 190 7.64 -12.54 -19.12
N LYS A 191 7.04 -13.13 -18.09
CA LYS A 191 7.14 -14.59 -17.88
C LYS A 191 6.58 -15.38 -19.07
N GLU A 192 5.48 -14.91 -19.64
CA GLU A 192 4.87 -15.52 -20.84
C GLU A 192 5.82 -15.39 -22.05
N MET A 193 6.48 -14.24 -22.23
CA MET A 193 7.53 -14.07 -23.26
C MET A 193 8.77 -14.97 -23.07
N GLU A 194 9.18 -15.29 -21.84
CA GLU A 194 10.27 -16.25 -21.57
C GLU A 194 9.86 -17.71 -21.83
N THR A 195 8.58 -18.04 -21.68
CA THR A 195 8.10 -19.43 -21.80
C THR A 195 7.79 -19.81 -23.26
N ASP A 196 7.49 -18.82 -24.10
CA ASP A 196 7.18 -18.98 -25.54
C ASP A 196 8.42 -18.86 -26.45
N SER A 197 9.62 -18.67 -25.89
CA SER A 197 10.91 -18.63 -26.61
C SER A 197 11.71 -19.92 -26.44
#